data_AF-A0A956W148-F1
#
_entry.id   AF-A0A956W148-F1
#
_cell.length_a   1.000
_cell.length_b   1.000
_cell.length_c   1.000
_cell.angle_alpha   90.00
_cell.angle_beta   90.00
_cell.angle_gamma   90.00
#
_symmetry.space_group_name_H-M   'P 1'
#
loop_
_entity.id
_entity.type
_entity.pdbx_description
1 polymer ?
#
loop_
_entity_poly.entity_id
_entity_poly.type
_entity_poly.pdbx_seq_one_letter_code
_entity_poly.pdbx_strand_id
1 'polypeptide(L)' 'EGDFPFQNPTSGGTVGHRSHIVRQRETLDGIAAAEYGQARHWRFIAEVNHIDNPLTLRPGRVLRLPPLPEE' A
#
# COMPACT_ATOMS: atom_id res chain seq x y z
N GLU A 1 -29.94 -26.40 -5.56
CA GLU A 1 -29.81 -24.98 -5.91
C GLU A 1 -28.45 -24.52 -5.38
N GLY A 2 -27.47 -24.43 -6.28
CA GLY A 2 -26.05 -24.49 -5.94
C GLY A 2 -25.45 -23.12 -5.65
N ASP A 3 -24.83 -23.03 -4.47
CA ASP A 3 -23.53 -22.41 -4.20
C ASP A 3 -23.05 -21.35 -5.21
N PHE A 4 -23.12 -20.07 -4.81
CA PHE A 4 -22.38 -19.00 -5.46
C PHE A 4 -21.03 -18.86 -4.73
N PRO A 5 -19.94 -19.45 -5.24
CA PRO A 5 -18.63 -19.06 -4.74
C PRO A 5 -18.40 -17.61 -5.17
N PHE A 6 -18.31 -16.69 -4.21
CA PHE A 6 -17.69 -15.37 -4.36
C PHE A 6 -16.17 -15.51 -4.58
N GLN A 7 -15.78 -16.39 -5.50
CA GLN A 7 -14.39 -16.62 -5.84
C GLN A 7 -14.16 -15.96 -7.19
N ASN A 8 -13.57 -14.78 -7.14
CA ASN A 8 -12.62 -14.42 -8.16
C ASN A 8 -11.24 -14.84 -7.63
N PRO A 9 -10.76 -16.07 -7.89
CA PRO A 9 -9.41 -16.45 -7.54
C PRO A 9 -8.51 -15.99 -8.67
N THR A 10 -8.03 -14.73 -8.63
CA THR A 10 -6.86 -14.42 -9.45
C THR A 10 -5.67 -15.09 -8.79
N SER A 11 -5.34 -16.24 -9.35
CA SER A 11 -4.15 -17.04 -9.21
C SER A 11 -2.89 -16.23 -8.88
N GLY A 12 -2.14 -16.73 -7.89
CA GLY A 12 -0.67 -16.71 -7.88
C GLY A 12 0.02 -15.35 -7.82
N GLY A 13 0.42 -14.95 -6.62
CA GLY A 13 1.82 -14.63 -6.32
C GLY A 13 2.55 -13.65 -7.24
N THR A 14 1.86 -12.71 -7.87
CA THR A 14 2.56 -11.54 -8.39
C THR A 14 2.71 -10.64 -7.18
N VAL A 15 3.93 -10.60 -6.67
CA VAL A 15 4.57 -9.57 -5.85
C VAL A 15 4.34 -8.22 -6.56
N GLY A 16 3.08 -7.82 -6.62
CA GLY A 16 2.54 -6.89 -7.58
C GLY A 16 2.55 -5.55 -6.89
N HIS A 17 3.45 -4.69 -7.35
CA HIS A 17 3.56 -3.30 -6.93
C HIS A 17 2.16 -2.72 -6.66
N ARG A 18 1.80 -2.60 -5.38
CA ARG A 18 0.48 -2.13 -4.98
C ARG A 18 0.51 -0.62 -5.13
N SER A 19 -0.56 -0.05 -5.67
CA SER A 19 -0.67 1.40 -5.81
C SER A 19 -1.81 1.86 -4.93
N HIS A 20 -1.54 2.77 -3.99
CA HIS A 20 -2.55 3.29 -3.07
C HIS A 20 -2.72 4.79 -3.28
N ILE A 21 -3.98 5.22 -3.31
CA ILE A 21 -4.31 6.64 -3.42
C ILE A 21 -4.52 7.18 -2.02
N VAL A 22 -3.67 8.11 -1.60
CA VAL A 22 -3.75 8.74 -0.27
C VAL A 22 -5.12 9.37 -0.10
N ARG A 23 -5.84 8.99 0.95
CA ARG A 23 -7.14 9.58 1.28
C ARG A 23 -6.99 10.82 2.17
N GLN A 24 -8.03 11.66 2.18
CA GLN A 24 -8.07 12.80 3.08
C GLN A 24 -8.02 12.30 4.53
N ARG A 25 -7.12 12.90 5.34
CA ARG A 25 -6.80 12.51 6.72
C ARG A 25 -6.00 11.20 6.87
N GLU A 26 -5.47 10.67 5.78
CA GLU A 26 -4.57 9.51 5.80
C GLU A 26 -3.11 9.95 5.83
N THR A 27 -2.28 9.24 6.59
CA THR A 27 -0.86 9.55 6.77
C THR A 27 0.01 8.43 6.20
N LEU A 28 1.26 8.76 5.88
CA LEU A 28 2.20 7.81 5.27
C LEU A 28 2.50 6.62 6.22
N ASP A 29 2.56 6.88 7.52
CA ASP A 29 2.63 5.89 8.60
C ASP A 29 1.39 5.01 8.71
N GLY A 30 0.18 5.59 8.61
CA GLY A 30 -1.07 4.83 8.63
C GLY A 30 -1.21 3.91 7.42
N ILE A 31 -0.85 4.41 6.24
CA ILE A 31 -0.82 3.61 5.00
C ILE A 31 0.20 2.49 5.14
N ALA A 32 1.40 2.77 5.64
CA ALA A 32 2.40 1.73 5.86
C ALA A 32 1.94 0.67 6.87
N ALA A 33 1.27 1.06 7.94
CA ALA A 33 0.73 0.13 8.92
C ALA A 33 -0.40 -0.73 8.34
N ALA A 34 -1.27 -0.17 7.50
CA ALA A 34 -2.35 -0.90 6.85
C ALA A 34 -1.83 -1.87 5.78
N GLU A 35 -0.85 -1.44 4.98
CA GLU A 35 -0.35 -2.20 3.82
C GLU A 35 0.74 -3.21 4.19
N TYR A 36 1.65 -2.84 5.10
CA TYR A 36 2.79 -3.67 5.51
C TYR A 36 2.69 -4.18 6.94
N GLY A 37 1.59 -3.88 7.64
CA GLY A 37 1.42 -4.22 9.05
C GLY A 37 2.23 -3.36 10.03
N GLN A 38 3.20 -2.58 9.56
CA GLN A 38 4.04 -1.75 10.43
C GLN A 38 4.21 -0.34 9.89
N ALA A 39 3.88 0.65 10.73
CA ALA A 39 4.01 2.06 10.39
C ALA A 39 5.44 2.44 9.98
N ARG A 40 6.48 1.81 10.56
CA ARG A 40 7.90 2.11 10.30
C ARG A 40 8.32 2.00 8.82
N HIS A 41 7.58 1.23 8.02
CA HIS A 41 7.84 1.08 6.58
C HIS A 41 7.46 2.32 5.77
N TRP A 42 6.88 3.35 6.40
CA TRP A 42 6.63 4.64 5.75
C TRP A 42 7.91 5.23 5.15
N ARG A 43 9.09 5.01 5.75
CA ARG A 43 10.39 5.46 5.20
C ARG A 43 10.69 4.79 3.86
N PHE A 44 10.41 3.50 3.74
CA PHE A 44 10.61 2.75 2.50
C PHE A 44 9.65 3.22 1.41
N ILE A 45 8.38 3.44 1.74
CA ILE A 45 7.42 4.05 0.81
C ILE A 45 7.92 5.43 0.36
N ALA A 46 8.36 6.26 1.31
CA ALA A 46 8.81 7.61 1.03
C ALA A 46 10.03 7.61 0.09
N GLU A 47 11.00 6.74 0.32
CA GLU A 47 12.18 6.57 -0.54
C GLU A 47 11.79 6.15 -1.96
N VAL A 48 10.93 5.13 -2.09
CA VAL A 48 10.47 4.63 -3.39
C VAL A 48 9.63 5.66 -4.16
N ASN A 49 8.90 6.52 -3.45
CA ASN A 49 8.06 7.56 -4.04
C ASN A 49 8.74 8.93 -4.14
N HIS A 50 10.02 9.02 -3.76
CA HIS A 50 10.77 10.27 -3.65
C HIS A 50 10.01 11.35 -2.86
N ILE A 51 9.50 10.97 -1.69
CA ILE A 51 8.77 11.83 -0.78
C ILE A 51 9.73 12.28 0.31
N ASP A 52 10.13 13.54 0.24
CA ASP A 52 11.03 14.14 1.21
C ASP A 52 10.34 14.36 2.56
N ASN A 53 9.10 14.85 2.53
CA ASN A 53 8.32 15.13 3.72
C ASN A 53 7.02 14.31 3.79
N PRO A 54 6.91 13.33 4.71
CA PRO A 54 5.69 12.55 4.90
C PRO A 54 4.51 13.41 5.39
N LEU A 55 4.80 14.52 6.10
CA LEU A 55 3.79 15.48 6.58
C LEU A 55 3.26 16.40 5.47
N THR A 56 3.93 16.48 4.32
CA THR A 56 3.49 17.27 3.16
C THR A 56 2.68 16.43 2.16
N LEU A 57 2.36 15.19 2.54
CA LEU A 57 1.62 14.26 1.69
C LEU A 57 0.22 14.83 1.41
N ARG A 58 -0.05 15.16 0.15
CA ARG A 58 -1.36 15.66 -0.27
C ARG A 58 -2.30 14.48 -0.52
N PRO A 59 -3.53 14.51 0.01
CA PRO A 59 -4.55 13.55 -0.35
C PRO A 59 -4.84 13.61 -1.86
N GLY A 60 -5.04 12.45 -2.47
CA GLY A 60 -5.17 12.27 -3.93
C GLY A 60 -3.86 11.91 -4.63
N ARG A 61 -2.72 11.88 -3.93
CA ARG A 61 -1.46 11.39 -4.50
C ARG A 61 -1.48 9.86 -4.60
N VAL A 62 -0.95 9.34 -5.70
CA VAL A 62 -0.73 7.89 -5.88
C VAL A 62 0.64 7.54 -5.27
N LEU A 63 0.62 6.61 -4.32
CA LEU A 63 1.81 6.00 -3.71
C LEU A 63 2.03 4.62 -4.30
N ARG A 64 3.24 4.38 -4.77
CA ARG A 64 3.74 3.05 -5.13
C ARG A 64 4.20 2.35 -3.85
N LEU A 65 3.52 1.27 -3.51
CA LEU A 65 3.80 0.38 -2.40
C LEU A 65 4.37 -0.93 -2.97
N PRO A 66 5.69 -1.01 -3.19
CA PRO A 66 6.31 -2.27 -3.55
C PRO A 66 6.17 -3.25 -2.38
N PRO A 67 5.90 -4.53 -2.61
CA PRO A 67 5.93 -5.54 -1.56
C PRO A 67 7.29 -5.52 -0.86
N LEU A 68 7.27 -5.59 0.47
CA LEU A 68 8.50 -5.77 1.23
C LEU A 68 9.08 -7.14 0.85
N PRO A 69 10.42 -7.26 0.73
CA PRO A 69 11.02 -8.57 0.62
C PRO A 69 10.57 -9.40 1.84
N GLU A 70 9.91 -10.53 1.58
CA GLU A 70 9.63 -11.53 2.62
C GLU A 70 10.99 -12.01 3.14
N GLU A 71 11.29 -11.75 4.42
CA GLU A 71 12.48 -12.23 5.12
C GLU A 71 12.31 -13.68 5.59
#